data_AF-A0A963VL24-F1
#
_entry.id   AF-A0A963VL24-F1
#
_cell.length_a   1.000
_cell.length_b   1.000
_cell.length_c   1.000
_cell.angle_alpha   90.00
_cell.angle_beta   90.00
_cell.angle_gamma   90.00
#
_symmetry.space_group_name_H-M   'P 1'
#
loop_
_entity.id
_entity.type
_entity.pdbx_description
1 polymer ?
#
loop_
_entity_poly.entity_id
_entity_poly.type
_entity_poly.pdbx_seq_one_letter_code
_entity_poly.pdbx_strand_id
1 'polypeptide(L)'
;VVLPDAVTTLLVQARAWCAQQAVTVSDRRWRKLVGLLQVQAASRGAVQVGRWDLWLLPYALGARPEQIQALVQWCDETVGQAVPLDLQWLARAARAFEKQLEIETTAQPDDAADDGAGKLALARAIAGEVAGHDSAMLRIVSERARRRYSQRHVDARVAQVAEVQQRCTAALQSARQTARAALAGARDHLWLPPGVLARIAAVHDANVDLARGLQDELQALAQGFAELPVDAALHGRAPEPLQWES
;
A
#
# COMPACT_ATOMS: atom_id res chain seq x y z
N VAL A 1 -35.21 -14.75 17.07
CA VAL A 1 -34.01 -14.11 16.50
C VAL A 1 -34.39 -12.80 15.85
N VAL A 2 -33.81 -11.70 16.30
CA VAL A 2 -34.10 -10.35 15.75
C VAL A 2 -33.24 -10.06 14.53
N LEU A 3 -33.71 -9.14 13.68
CA LEU A 3 -32.98 -8.63 12.52
C LEU A 3 -32.46 -7.21 12.86
N PRO A 4 -31.16 -7.03 13.17
CA PRO A 4 -30.62 -5.73 13.52
C PRO A 4 -30.65 -4.74 12.35
N ASP A 5 -30.70 -3.44 12.65
CA ASP A 5 -30.72 -2.37 11.64
C ASP A 5 -29.56 -2.47 10.65
N ALA A 6 -28.34 -2.77 11.14
CA ALA A 6 -27.17 -2.96 10.28
C ALA A 6 -27.38 -4.06 9.22
N VAL A 7 -28.05 -5.16 9.57
CA VAL A 7 -28.37 -6.24 8.62
C VAL A 7 -29.51 -5.82 7.71
N THR A 8 -30.52 -5.13 8.24
CA THR A 8 -31.62 -4.56 7.44
C THR A 8 -31.11 -3.61 6.36
N THR A 9 -30.16 -2.74 6.69
CA THR A 9 -29.51 -1.83 5.73
C THR A 9 -28.82 -2.62 4.61
N LEU A 10 -28.07 -3.68 4.93
CA LEU A 10 -27.42 -4.53 3.93
C LEU A 10 -28.45 -5.24 3.03
N LEU A 11 -29.58 -5.69 3.56
CA LEU A 11 -30.66 -6.29 2.77
C LEU A 11 -31.34 -5.27 1.85
N VAL A 12 -31.52 -4.03 2.29
CA VAL A 12 -32.04 -2.94 1.44
C VAL A 12 -31.06 -2.63 0.30
N GLN A 13 -29.76 -2.57 0.59
CA GLN A 13 -28.72 -2.41 -0.43
C GLN A 13 -28.71 -3.56 -1.43
N ALA A 14 -28.78 -4.81 -0.95
CA ALA A 14 -28.88 -6.00 -1.80
C ALA A 14 -30.08 -5.92 -2.73
N ARG A 15 -31.24 -5.48 -2.21
CA ARG A 15 -32.47 -5.32 -3.00
C ARG A 15 -32.34 -4.25 -4.08
N ALA A 16 -31.76 -3.10 -3.74
CA ALA A 16 -31.49 -2.03 -4.71
C ALA A 16 -30.51 -2.50 -5.80
N TRP A 17 -29.44 -3.20 -5.41
CA TRP A 17 -28.47 -3.76 -6.33
C TRP A 17 -29.11 -4.80 -7.26
N CYS A 18 -29.94 -5.72 -6.74
CA CYS A 18 -30.66 -6.69 -7.57
C CYS A 18 -31.54 -5.99 -8.63
N ALA A 19 -32.22 -4.90 -8.27
CA ALA A 19 -33.03 -4.14 -9.21
C ALA A 19 -32.18 -3.51 -10.32
N GLN A 20 -31.01 -2.94 -9.98
CA GLN A 20 -30.07 -2.37 -10.94
C GLN A 20 -29.49 -3.42 -11.90
N GLN A 21 -29.24 -4.63 -11.41
CA GLN A 21 -28.68 -5.75 -12.19
C GLN A 21 -29.74 -6.61 -12.90
N ALA A 22 -31.00 -6.14 -12.98
CA ALA A 22 -32.13 -6.88 -13.55
C ALA A 22 -32.32 -8.29 -12.97
N VAL A 23 -32.00 -8.47 -11.68
CA VAL A 23 -32.25 -9.69 -10.91
C VAL A 23 -33.63 -9.57 -10.25
N THR A 24 -34.66 -10.12 -10.89
CA THR A 24 -36.03 -10.05 -10.38
C THR A 24 -36.25 -11.00 -9.20
N VAL A 25 -36.46 -10.42 -8.01
CA VAL A 25 -36.70 -11.15 -6.76
C VAL A 25 -38.03 -10.72 -6.16
N SER A 26 -38.96 -11.66 -5.96
CA SER A 26 -40.26 -11.36 -5.35
C SER A 26 -40.15 -11.08 -3.85
N ASP A 27 -41.07 -10.29 -3.32
CA ASP A 27 -41.17 -10.02 -1.87
C ASP A 27 -41.33 -11.29 -1.03
N ARG A 28 -42.01 -12.31 -1.59
CA ARG A 28 -42.10 -13.62 -0.96
C ARG A 28 -40.72 -14.26 -0.76
N ARG A 29 -39.82 -14.13 -1.74
CA ARG A 29 -38.46 -14.68 -1.66
C ARG A 29 -37.62 -13.91 -0.63
N TRP A 30 -37.72 -12.58 -0.58
CA TRP A 30 -37.10 -11.75 0.46
C TRP A 30 -37.54 -12.15 1.87
N ARG A 31 -38.85 -12.32 2.10
CA ARG A 31 -39.37 -12.75 3.41
C ARG A 31 -38.87 -14.14 3.81
N LYS A 32 -38.82 -15.09 2.86
CA LYS A 32 -38.27 -16.44 3.09
C LYS A 32 -36.77 -16.39 3.42
N LEU A 33 -36.00 -15.56 2.73
CA LEU A 33 -34.60 -15.33 3.01
C LEU A 33 -34.41 -14.81 4.44
N VAL A 34 -35.17 -13.81 4.89
CA VAL A 34 -35.10 -13.32 6.28
C VAL A 34 -35.35 -14.46 7.28
N GLY A 35 -36.36 -15.30 7.04
CA GLY A 35 -36.61 -16.49 7.86
C GLY A 35 -35.43 -17.48 7.86
N LEU A 36 -34.81 -17.73 6.72
CA LEU A 36 -33.62 -18.58 6.60
C LEU A 36 -32.43 -18.01 7.41
N LEU A 37 -32.18 -16.71 7.34
CA LEU A 37 -31.15 -16.03 8.12
C LEU A 37 -31.42 -16.15 9.63
N GLN A 38 -32.68 -16.01 10.05
CA GLN A 38 -33.07 -16.17 11.45
C GLN A 38 -32.88 -17.61 11.94
N VAL A 39 -33.20 -18.62 11.12
CA VAL A 39 -32.97 -20.03 11.45
C VAL A 39 -31.48 -20.34 11.57
N GLN A 40 -30.66 -19.82 10.66
CA GLN A 40 -29.21 -19.96 10.71
C GLN A 40 -28.62 -19.36 12.00
N ALA A 41 -29.06 -18.16 12.39
CA ALA A 41 -28.63 -17.54 13.63
C ALA A 41 -29.15 -18.31 14.87
N ALA A 42 -30.38 -18.81 14.84
CA ALA A 42 -30.94 -19.62 15.93
C ALA A 42 -30.18 -20.93 16.13
N SER A 43 -29.79 -21.62 15.05
CA SER A 43 -29.11 -22.91 15.13
C SER A 43 -27.68 -22.81 15.68
N ARG A 44 -27.08 -21.61 15.65
CA ARG A 44 -25.81 -21.29 16.34
C ARG A 44 -26.01 -20.62 17.71
N GLY A 45 -27.23 -20.66 18.26
CA GLY A 45 -27.57 -20.10 19.57
C GLY A 45 -27.60 -18.57 19.64
N ALA A 46 -27.55 -17.87 18.50
CA ALA A 46 -27.57 -16.42 18.47
C ALA A 46 -29.00 -15.87 18.58
N VAL A 47 -29.16 -14.76 19.31
CA VAL A 47 -30.44 -14.05 19.46
C VAL A 47 -30.71 -13.07 18.32
N GLN A 48 -29.72 -12.79 17.49
CA GLN A 48 -29.79 -11.85 16.37
C GLN A 48 -29.06 -12.38 15.14
N VAL A 49 -29.55 -12.01 13.96
CA VAL A 49 -28.83 -12.22 12.70
C VAL A 49 -27.57 -11.35 12.69
N GLY A 50 -26.43 -11.96 12.37
CA GLY A 50 -25.13 -11.31 12.20
C GLY A 50 -24.83 -11.02 10.74
N ARG A 51 -23.80 -10.19 10.52
CA ARG A 51 -23.30 -9.83 9.18
C ARG A 51 -22.96 -11.07 8.34
N TRP A 52 -22.27 -12.03 8.95
CA TRP A 52 -21.82 -13.23 8.25
C TRP A 52 -22.93 -14.19 7.88
N ASP A 53 -24.10 -14.15 8.52
CA ASP A 53 -25.26 -14.96 8.13
C ASP A 53 -25.70 -14.65 6.67
N LEU A 54 -25.37 -13.45 6.16
CA LEU A 54 -25.69 -13.00 4.79
C LEU A 54 -24.91 -13.72 3.68
N TRP A 55 -23.97 -14.62 3.99
CA TRP A 55 -23.25 -15.42 2.98
C TRP A 55 -24.21 -16.24 2.09
N LEU A 56 -25.43 -16.52 2.57
CA LEU A 56 -26.48 -17.23 1.84
C LEU A 56 -27.19 -16.40 0.76
N LEU A 57 -27.02 -15.07 0.74
CA LEU A 57 -27.72 -14.17 -0.19
C LEU A 57 -27.59 -14.59 -1.66
N PRO A 58 -26.38 -14.90 -2.19
CA PRO A 58 -26.23 -15.21 -3.60
C PRO A 58 -27.07 -16.42 -4.04
N TYR A 59 -27.12 -17.43 -3.17
CA TYR A 59 -27.80 -18.70 -3.43
C TYR A 59 -29.32 -18.62 -3.21
N ALA A 60 -29.77 -17.71 -2.34
CA ALA A 60 -31.19 -17.48 -2.10
C ALA A 60 -31.84 -16.59 -3.16
N LEU A 61 -31.08 -15.65 -3.73
CA LEU A 61 -31.60 -14.62 -4.64
C LEU A 61 -31.37 -14.97 -6.12
N GLY A 62 -30.19 -15.47 -6.46
CA GLY A 62 -29.82 -15.82 -7.83
C GLY A 62 -30.63 -17.00 -8.37
N ALA A 63 -31.18 -16.85 -9.59
CA ALA A 63 -31.88 -17.94 -10.28
C ALA A 63 -31.00 -18.63 -11.33
N ARG A 64 -29.89 -18.00 -11.73
CA ARG A 64 -28.96 -18.48 -12.75
C ARG A 64 -27.51 -18.38 -12.24
N PRO A 65 -26.59 -19.22 -12.75
CA PRO A 65 -25.19 -19.20 -12.31
C PRO A 65 -24.53 -17.81 -12.39
N GLU A 66 -24.80 -17.04 -13.45
CA GLU A 66 -24.19 -15.72 -13.66
C GLU A 66 -24.67 -14.71 -12.60
N GLN A 67 -25.94 -14.81 -12.19
CA GLN A 67 -26.51 -13.97 -11.13
C GLN A 67 -25.92 -14.34 -9.77
N ILE A 68 -25.70 -15.64 -9.52
CA ILE A 68 -25.04 -16.10 -8.30
C ILE A 68 -23.63 -15.52 -8.23
N GLN A 69 -22.85 -15.60 -9.31
CA GLN A 69 -21.48 -15.05 -9.33
C GLN A 69 -21.45 -13.54 -9.09
N ALA A 70 -22.34 -12.78 -9.75
CA ALA A 70 -22.43 -11.34 -9.53
C ALA A 70 -22.84 -10.99 -8.09
N LEU A 71 -23.76 -11.76 -7.48
CA LEU A 71 -24.14 -11.59 -6.07
C LEU A 71 -23.04 -12.01 -5.10
N VAL A 72 -22.24 -13.04 -5.42
CA VAL A 72 -21.07 -13.43 -4.62
C VAL A 72 -20.08 -12.27 -4.59
N GLN A 73 -19.74 -11.70 -5.74
CA GLN A 73 -18.86 -10.54 -5.82
C GLN A 73 -19.42 -9.37 -5.00
N TRP A 74 -20.71 -9.03 -5.18
CA TRP A 74 -21.35 -7.97 -4.40
C TRP A 74 -21.32 -8.24 -2.89
N CYS A 75 -21.51 -9.50 -2.47
CA CYS A 75 -21.42 -9.89 -1.07
C CYS A 75 -19.98 -9.76 -0.56
N ASP A 76 -18.99 -10.21 -1.30
CA ASP A 76 -17.58 -10.07 -0.90
C ASP A 76 -17.21 -8.58 -0.72
N GLU A 77 -17.60 -7.72 -1.65
CA GLU A 77 -17.33 -6.27 -1.59
C GLU A 77 -18.14 -5.56 -0.49
N THR A 78 -19.44 -5.81 -0.39
CA THR A 78 -20.34 -5.05 0.51
C THR A 78 -20.42 -5.67 1.90
N VAL A 79 -20.67 -6.99 1.95
CA VAL A 79 -20.76 -7.75 3.21
C VAL A 79 -19.37 -8.15 3.69
N GLY A 80 -18.41 -8.46 2.83
CA GLY A 80 -17.04 -8.79 3.25
C GLY A 80 -16.14 -7.57 3.41
N GLN A 81 -16.54 -6.39 2.91
CA GLN A 81 -15.65 -5.23 2.75
C GLN A 81 -14.35 -5.59 2.02
N ALA A 82 -14.38 -6.63 1.18
CA ALA A 82 -13.24 -7.16 0.45
C ALA A 82 -13.03 -6.35 -0.84
N VAL A 83 -12.63 -5.08 -0.66
CA VAL A 83 -12.33 -4.16 -1.75
C VAL A 83 -10.83 -3.89 -1.75
N PRO A 84 -10.12 -4.05 -2.89
CA PRO A 84 -8.71 -3.70 -3.01
C PRO A 84 -8.46 -2.22 -2.69
N LEU A 85 -7.40 -1.94 -1.91
CA LEU A 85 -6.98 -0.57 -1.62
C LEU A 85 -6.27 0.06 -2.83
N ASP A 86 -6.67 1.27 -3.19
CA ASP A 86 -5.94 2.08 -4.16
C ASP A 86 -4.85 2.91 -3.47
N LEU A 87 -3.60 2.43 -3.56
CA LEU A 87 -2.41 3.12 -3.07
C LEU A 87 -1.52 3.63 -4.21
N GLN A 88 -2.06 3.81 -5.42
CA GLN A 88 -1.27 4.18 -6.61
C GLN A 88 -0.52 5.52 -6.44
N TRP A 89 -1.09 6.46 -5.71
CA TRP A 89 -0.44 7.74 -5.45
C TRP A 89 0.77 7.60 -4.51
N LEU A 90 0.70 6.72 -3.49
CA LEU A 90 1.85 6.40 -2.63
C LEU A 90 2.93 5.69 -3.41
N ALA A 91 2.55 4.70 -4.22
CA ALA A 91 3.48 4.00 -5.10
C ALA A 91 4.19 4.95 -6.07
N ARG A 92 3.47 5.93 -6.63
CA ARG A 92 4.08 6.97 -7.48
C ARG A 92 5.04 7.87 -6.70
N ALA A 93 4.71 8.24 -5.47
CA ALA A 93 5.60 9.03 -4.61
C ALA A 93 6.89 8.26 -4.27
N ALA A 94 6.78 6.99 -3.88
CA ALA A 94 7.94 6.13 -3.61
C ALA A 94 8.87 6.04 -4.83
N ARG A 95 8.33 5.77 -6.03
CA ARG A 95 9.10 5.74 -7.28
C ARG A 95 9.76 7.07 -7.62
N ALA A 96 9.14 8.19 -7.29
CA ALA A 96 9.74 9.51 -7.52
C ALA A 96 10.96 9.71 -6.61
N PHE A 97 10.87 9.31 -5.34
CA PHE A 97 12.01 9.36 -4.41
C PHE A 97 13.11 8.36 -4.77
N GLU A 98 12.76 7.17 -5.24
CA GLU A 98 13.73 6.18 -5.75
C GLU A 98 14.58 6.77 -6.88
N LYS A 99 13.93 7.34 -7.91
CA LYS A 99 14.63 8.03 -9.00
C LYS A 99 15.48 9.19 -8.50
N GLN A 100 14.97 9.97 -7.54
CA GLN A 100 15.71 11.08 -6.96
C GLN A 100 16.96 10.60 -6.22
N LEU A 101 16.87 9.51 -5.45
CA LEU A 101 18.01 8.91 -4.76
C LEU A 101 19.03 8.35 -5.74
N GLU A 102 18.60 7.69 -6.81
CA GLU A 102 19.48 7.19 -7.88
C GLU A 102 20.28 8.33 -8.52
N ILE A 103 19.61 9.43 -8.88
CA ILE A 103 20.26 10.63 -9.43
C ILE A 103 21.29 11.19 -8.44
N GLU A 104 20.91 11.33 -7.17
CA GLU A 104 21.80 11.91 -6.15
C GLU A 104 22.99 10.99 -5.81
N THR A 105 22.80 9.67 -5.85
CA THR A 105 23.86 8.69 -5.58
C THR A 105 24.87 8.60 -6.73
N THR A 106 24.43 8.82 -7.97
CA THR A 106 25.27 8.72 -9.18
C THR A 106 25.86 10.06 -9.63
N ALA A 107 25.45 11.17 -9.01
CA ALA A 107 25.92 12.50 -9.36
C ALA A 107 27.43 12.68 -9.15
N GLN A 108 28.09 13.26 -10.16
CA GLN A 108 29.48 13.71 -10.09
C GLN A 108 29.53 15.20 -9.65
N PRO A 109 30.61 15.65 -9.01
CA PRO A 109 30.78 17.05 -8.64
C PRO A 109 30.92 17.93 -9.89
N ASP A 110 30.37 19.14 -9.83
CA ASP A 110 30.27 20.06 -10.98
C ASP A 110 31.66 20.48 -11.52
N ASP A 111 32.73 20.41 -10.70
CA ASP A 111 34.12 20.68 -11.09
C ASP A 111 34.84 19.50 -11.80
N ALA A 112 34.22 18.33 -11.90
CA ALA A 112 34.83 17.14 -12.50
C ALA A 112 34.74 17.08 -14.03
N ALA A 113 33.93 17.95 -14.66
CA ALA A 113 33.75 17.95 -16.11
C ALA A 113 35.02 18.40 -16.86
N ASP A 114 35.87 19.24 -16.26
CA ASP A 114 37.09 19.75 -16.91
C ASP A 114 38.36 19.03 -16.39
N ASP A 115 38.49 18.83 -15.07
CA ASP A 115 39.71 18.30 -14.45
C ASP A 115 39.62 16.83 -13.98
N GLY A 116 38.40 16.33 -13.76
CA GLY A 116 38.13 15.00 -13.17
C GLY A 116 38.10 13.88 -14.20
N ALA A 117 37.49 14.14 -15.36
CA ALA A 117 37.44 13.20 -16.49
C ALA A 117 38.86 12.84 -16.99
N GLY A 118 39.77 13.81 -17.08
CA GLY A 118 41.17 13.60 -17.45
C GLY A 118 41.94 12.74 -16.43
N LYS A 119 41.72 12.95 -15.12
CA LYS A 119 42.35 12.16 -14.05
C LYS A 119 41.82 10.72 -13.99
N LEU A 120 40.54 10.51 -14.28
CA LEU A 120 39.93 9.17 -14.38
C LEU A 120 40.39 8.41 -15.63
N ALA A 121 40.47 9.09 -16.78
CA ALA A 121 41.03 8.51 -18.01
C ALA A 121 42.52 8.16 -17.83
N LEU A 122 43.29 9.03 -17.18
CA LEU A 122 44.69 8.79 -16.82
C LEU A 122 44.84 7.61 -15.85
N ALA A 123 44.03 7.54 -14.79
CA ALA A 123 44.04 6.40 -13.86
C ALA A 123 43.70 5.08 -14.56
N ARG A 124 42.76 5.10 -15.52
CA ARG A 124 42.40 3.93 -16.33
C ARG A 124 43.49 3.53 -17.33
N ALA A 125 44.24 4.49 -17.87
CA ALA A 125 45.40 4.23 -18.74
C ALA A 125 46.61 3.68 -17.97
N ILE A 126 46.83 4.15 -16.72
CA ILE A 126 47.89 3.65 -15.85
C ILE A 126 47.58 2.24 -15.32
N ALA A 127 46.31 1.92 -15.04
CA ALA A 127 45.88 0.61 -14.54
C ALA A 127 45.88 -0.52 -15.60
N GLY A 128 46.36 -0.26 -16.82
CA GLY A 128 46.22 -1.14 -17.98
C GLY A 128 46.96 -2.47 -17.93
N GLU A 129 47.87 -2.74 -16.97
CA GLU A 129 48.71 -3.96 -17.02
C GLU A 129 48.98 -4.70 -15.69
N VAL A 130 48.51 -4.27 -14.51
CA VAL A 130 48.80 -4.99 -13.24
C VAL A 130 47.55 -5.22 -12.38
N ALA A 131 46.96 -6.40 -12.53
CA ALA A 131 45.75 -6.81 -11.81
C ALA A 131 46.04 -7.15 -10.33
N GLY A 132 45.66 -6.26 -9.41
CA GLY A 132 45.55 -6.58 -7.99
C GLY A 132 45.43 -5.37 -7.06
N HIS A 133 46.36 -4.42 -7.14
CA HIS A 133 46.36 -3.20 -6.31
C HIS A 133 45.53 -2.06 -6.93
N ASP A 134 45.31 -2.08 -8.25
CA ASP A 134 44.71 -0.97 -9.00
C ASP A 134 43.18 -0.92 -8.93
N SER A 135 42.51 -2.01 -8.54
CA SER A 135 41.06 -2.00 -8.24
C SER A 135 40.74 -1.16 -7.00
N ALA A 136 41.64 -1.16 -6.01
CA ALA A 136 41.51 -0.33 -4.82
C ALA A 136 41.72 1.15 -5.17
N MET A 137 42.69 1.48 -6.03
CA MET A 137 42.91 2.85 -6.48
C MET A 137 41.75 3.37 -7.33
N LEU A 138 41.19 2.55 -8.23
CA LEU A 138 39.97 2.89 -8.98
C LEU A 138 38.75 3.09 -8.06
N ARG A 139 38.60 2.27 -7.00
CA ARG A 139 37.58 2.50 -5.97
C ARG A 139 37.77 3.83 -5.24
N ILE A 140 38.99 4.11 -4.77
CA ILE A 140 39.33 5.36 -4.06
C ILE A 140 39.09 6.59 -4.94
N VAL A 141 39.44 6.53 -6.23
CA VAL A 141 39.19 7.64 -7.18
C VAL A 141 37.70 7.78 -7.49
N SER A 142 36.95 6.67 -7.61
CA SER A 142 35.50 6.71 -7.80
C SER A 142 34.75 7.22 -6.56
N GLU A 143 35.21 6.90 -5.35
CA GLU A 143 34.66 7.42 -4.09
C GLU A 143 34.93 8.91 -3.92
N ARG A 144 36.12 9.38 -4.33
CA ARG A 144 36.45 10.82 -4.40
C ARG A 144 35.68 11.59 -5.46
N ALA A 145 35.16 10.90 -6.48
CA ALA A 145 34.39 11.50 -7.58
C ALA A 145 32.87 11.55 -7.31
N ARG A 146 32.40 11.15 -6.12
CA ARG A 146 30.99 11.28 -5.75
C ARG A 146 30.68 12.70 -5.30
N ARG A 147 29.55 13.25 -5.76
CA ARG A 147 29.02 14.52 -5.25
C ARG A 147 28.77 14.40 -3.75
N ARG A 148 29.22 15.40 -2.99
CA ARG A 148 28.96 15.51 -1.55
C ARG A 148 27.87 16.54 -1.28
N TYR A 149 27.05 16.27 -0.27
CA TYR A 149 25.88 17.08 0.08
C TYR A 149 26.08 17.79 1.42
N SER A 150 25.35 18.87 1.67
CA SER A 150 25.28 19.43 3.02
C SER A 150 24.34 18.58 3.89
N GLN A 151 24.57 18.54 5.19
CA GLN A 151 23.67 17.82 6.10
C GLN A 151 22.24 18.33 6.03
N ARG A 152 22.05 19.65 5.85
CA ARG A 152 20.72 20.24 5.67
C ARG A 152 19.98 19.69 4.45
N HIS A 153 20.70 19.37 3.37
CA HIS A 153 20.10 18.72 2.19
C HIS A 153 19.64 17.30 2.52
N VAL A 154 20.49 16.50 3.16
CA VAL A 154 20.18 15.14 3.59
C VAL A 154 18.98 15.13 4.54
N ASP A 155 19.00 15.97 5.57
CA ASP A 155 17.91 16.09 6.54
C ASP A 155 16.58 16.47 5.87
N ALA A 156 16.63 17.40 4.90
CA ALA A 156 15.45 17.80 4.13
C ALA A 156 14.89 16.63 3.30
N ARG A 157 15.74 15.82 2.67
CA ARG A 157 15.30 14.63 1.91
C ARG A 157 14.68 13.57 2.82
N VAL A 158 15.33 13.27 3.93
CA VAL A 158 14.83 12.32 4.93
C VAL A 158 13.47 12.79 5.47
N ALA A 159 13.33 14.08 5.79
CA ALA A 159 12.06 14.65 6.24
C ALA A 159 10.95 14.54 5.19
N GLN A 160 11.25 14.82 3.91
CA GLN A 160 10.28 14.68 2.80
C GLN A 160 9.78 13.23 2.65
N VAL A 161 10.68 12.25 2.74
CA VAL A 161 10.29 10.82 2.71
C VAL A 161 9.47 10.46 3.95
N ALA A 162 9.83 10.98 5.13
CA ALA A 162 9.10 10.74 6.38
C ALA A 162 7.63 11.22 6.32
N GLU A 163 7.35 12.34 5.63
CA GLU A 163 5.95 12.78 5.43
C GLU A 163 5.12 11.75 4.64
N VAL A 164 5.71 11.12 3.61
CA VAL A 164 5.02 10.09 2.83
C VAL A 164 4.90 8.80 3.63
N GLN A 165 5.92 8.43 4.42
CA GLN A 165 5.87 7.30 5.34
C GLN A 165 4.74 7.44 6.36
N GLN A 166 4.50 8.63 6.91
CA GLN A 166 3.39 8.84 7.85
C GLN A 166 2.03 8.53 7.20
N ARG A 167 1.83 8.95 5.95
CA ARG A 167 0.60 8.65 5.21
C ARG A 167 0.48 7.15 4.89
N CYS A 168 1.59 6.49 4.55
CA CYS A 168 1.62 5.04 4.32
C CYS A 168 1.31 4.26 5.61
N THR A 169 1.86 4.70 6.75
CA THR A 169 1.60 4.12 8.07
C THR A 169 0.12 4.25 8.44
N ALA A 170 -0.49 5.42 8.21
CA ALA A 170 -1.92 5.61 8.42
C ALA A 170 -2.76 4.68 7.53
N ALA A 171 -2.39 4.51 6.25
CA ALA A 171 -3.05 3.58 5.34
C ALA A 171 -2.93 2.12 5.80
N LEU A 172 -1.74 1.68 6.24
CA LEU A 172 -1.51 0.34 6.78
C LEU A 172 -2.32 0.08 8.06
N GLN A 173 -2.39 1.06 8.96
CA GLN A 173 -3.21 0.96 10.17
C GLN A 173 -4.70 0.85 9.83
N SER A 174 -5.18 1.68 8.91
CA SER A 174 -6.56 1.63 8.42
C SER A 174 -6.89 0.28 7.76
N ALA A 175 -5.99 -0.25 6.92
CA ALA A 175 -6.13 -1.56 6.29
C ALA A 175 -6.26 -2.68 7.33
N ARG A 176 -5.38 -2.69 8.35
CA ARG A 176 -5.42 -3.67 9.45
C ARG A 176 -6.69 -3.57 10.28
N GLN A 177 -7.14 -2.35 10.58
CA GLN A 177 -8.38 -2.12 11.32
C GLN A 177 -9.59 -2.59 10.53
N THR A 178 -9.64 -2.27 9.24
CA THR A 178 -10.70 -2.70 8.32
C THR A 178 -10.75 -4.22 8.23
N ALA A 179 -9.61 -4.89 8.04
CA ALA A 179 -9.52 -6.35 8.02
C ALA A 179 -10.05 -6.99 9.31
N ARG A 180 -9.61 -6.49 10.48
CA ARG A 180 -10.07 -6.98 11.79
C ARG A 180 -11.57 -6.78 11.98
N ALA A 181 -12.09 -5.60 11.63
CA ALA A 181 -13.50 -5.28 11.80
C ALA A 181 -14.39 -6.08 10.83
N ALA A 182 -13.96 -6.23 9.58
CA ALA A 182 -14.68 -6.98 8.57
C ALA A 182 -14.74 -8.47 8.94
N LEU A 183 -13.59 -9.07 9.28
CA LEU A 183 -13.47 -10.50 9.60
C LEU A 183 -13.88 -10.85 11.04
N ALA A 184 -14.33 -9.87 11.82
CA ALA A 184 -14.80 -10.08 13.19
C ALA A 184 -15.95 -11.09 13.21
N GLY A 185 -15.80 -12.13 14.05
CA GLY A 185 -16.78 -13.20 14.19
C GLY A 185 -16.96 -14.09 12.95
N ALA A 186 -16.19 -13.89 11.88
CA ALA A 186 -16.26 -14.71 10.66
C ALA A 186 -15.75 -16.14 10.93
N ARG A 187 -14.63 -16.24 11.66
CA ARG A 187 -13.98 -17.51 12.01
C ARG A 187 -14.84 -18.38 12.93
N ASP A 188 -15.62 -17.75 13.81
CA ASP A 188 -16.48 -18.44 14.77
C ASP A 188 -17.88 -18.73 14.19
N HIS A 189 -18.11 -18.36 12.93
CA HIS A 189 -19.39 -18.53 12.27
C HIS A 189 -19.55 -19.97 11.74
N LEU A 190 -20.19 -20.84 12.53
CA LEU A 190 -20.34 -22.28 12.25
C LEU A 190 -20.83 -22.63 10.84
N TRP A 191 -21.67 -21.78 10.23
CA TRP A 191 -22.25 -22.02 8.91
C TRP A 191 -21.49 -21.34 7.77
N LEU A 192 -20.45 -20.55 8.05
CA LEU A 192 -19.70 -19.85 7.00
C LEU A 192 -18.75 -20.83 6.30
N PRO A 193 -18.86 -21.04 4.98
CA PRO A 193 -17.97 -21.96 4.29
C PRO A 193 -16.51 -21.46 4.35
N PRO A 194 -15.53 -22.35 4.63
CA PRO A 194 -14.12 -21.95 4.72
C PRO A 194 -13.60 -21.27 3.46
N GLY A 195 -14.07 -21.68 2.28
CA GLY A 195 -13.69 -21.06 1.00
C GLY A 195 -14.21 -19.62 0.82
N VAL A 196 -15.36 -19.27 1.42
CA VAL A 196 -15.86 -17.88 1.42
C VAL A 196 -14.97 -17.02 2.32
N LEU A 197 -14.68 -17.51 3.52
CA LEU A 197 -13.80 -16.81 4.45
C LEU A 197 -12.40 -16.62 3.87
N ALA A 198 -11.79 -17.66 3.30
CA ALA A 198 -10.46 -17.60 2.71
C ALA A 198 -10.38 -16.58 1.57
N ARG A 199 -11.38 -16.54 0.69
CA ARG A 199 -11.42 -15.58 -0.43
C ARG A 199 -11.50 -14.13 0.04
N ILE A 200 -12.36 -13.85 1.01
CA ILE A 200 -12.50 -12.50 1.59
C ILE A 200 -11.23 -12.11 2.35
N ALA A 201 -10.70 -13.02 3.16
CA ALA A 201 -9.47 -12.80 3.92
C ALA A 201 -8.29 -12.47 3.00
N ALA A 202 -8.16 -13.17 1.86
CA ALA A 202 -7.09 -12.94 0.89
C ALA A 202 -7.05 -11.49 0.37
N VAL A 203 -8.21 -10.84 0.18
CA VAL A 203 -8.25 -9.42 -0.24
C VAL A 203 -7.76 -8.50 0.88
N HIS A 204 -8.18 -8.74 2.12
CA HIS A 204 -7.73 -7.97 3.27
C HIS A 204 -6.23 -8.16 3.55
N ASP A 205 -5.74 -9.39 3.43
CA ASP A 205 -4.31 -9.70 3.58
C ASP A 205 -3.50 -9.02 2.47
N ALA A 206 -3.94 -9.10 1.21
CA ALA A 206 -3.30 -8.41 0.09
C ALA A 206 -3.24 -6.88 0.29
N ASN A 207 -4.30 -6.27 0.83
CA ASN A 207 -4.32 -4.84 1.16
C ASN A 207 -3.29 -4.46 2.22
N VAL A 208 -3.18 -5.29 3.27
CA VAL A 208 -2.22 -5.09 4.35
C VAL A 208 -0.78 -5.29 3.86
N ASP A 209 -0.56 -6.28 3.01
CA ASP A 209 0.77 -6.57 2.46
C ASP A 209 1.21 -5.52 1.44
N LEU A 210 0.30 -5.03 0.59
CA LEU A 210 0.57 -3.90 -0.32
C LEU A 210 1.01 -2.65 0.46
N ALA A 211 0.26 -2.28 1.51
CA ALA A 211 0.61 -1.13 2.34
C ALA A 211 1.93 -1.35 3.10
N ARG A 212 2.22 -2.57 3.56
CA ARG A 212 3.49 -2.90 4.22
C ARG A 212 4.67 -2.82 3.26
N GLY A 213 4.56 -3.38 2.06
CA GLY A 213 5.62 -3.30 1.05
C GLY A 213 6.01 -1.86 0.73
N LEU A 214 5.03 -0.98 0.55
CA LEU A 214 5.28 0.46 0.37
C LEU A 214 5.95 1.12 1.58
N GLN A 215 5.59 0.71 2.79
CA GLN A 215 6.21 1.21 4.01
C GLN A 215 7.70 0.80 4.09
N ASP A 216 8.00 -0.45 3.76
CA ASP A 216 9.35 -1.01 3.75
C ASP A 216 10.21 -0.32 2.66
N GLU A 217 9.66 -0.11 1.46
CA GLU A 217 10.31 0.65 0.38
C GLU A 217 10.64 2.08 0.82
N LEU A 218 9.67 2.80 1.40
CA LEU A 218 9.89 4.16 1.87
C LEU A 218 10.92 4.21 3.02
N GLN A 219 10.98 3.18 3.87
CA GLN A 219 11.98 3.07 4.93
C GLN A 219 13.38 2.90 4.34
N ALA A 220 13.54 2.03 3.34
CA ALA A 220 14.80 1.87 2.61
C ALA A 220 15.23 3.16 1.92
N LEU A 221 14.29 3.92 1.32
CA LEU A 221 14.59 5.20 0.70
C LEU A 221 15.08 6.24 1.71
N ALA A 222 14.44 6.34 2.88
CA ALA A 222 14.89 7.24 3.94
C ALA A 222 16.30 6.89 4.42
N GLN A 223 16.63 5.60 4.57
CA GLN A 223 17.98 5.14 4.89
C GLN A 223 18.97 5.49 3.78
N GLY A 224 18.62 5.26 2.52
CA GLY A 224 19.47 5.59 1.38
C GLY A 224 19.81 7.08 1.29
N PHE A 225 18.84 7.97 1.54
CA PHE A 225 19.13 9.40 1.61
C PHE A 225 20.03 9.76 2.80
N ALA A 226 19.83 9.13 3.96
CA ALA A 226 20.65 9.35 5.15
C ALA A 226 22.13 8.91 4.97
N GLU A 227 22.38 7.96 4.07
CA GLU A 227 23.71 7.43 3.75
C GLU A 227 24.45 8.24 2.67
N LEU A 228 23.82 9.27 2.08
CA LEU A 228 24.48 10.12 1.09
C LEU A 228 25.73 10.78 1.69
N PRO A 229 26.83 10.90 0.92
CA PRO A 229 28.09 11.42 1.44
C PRO A 229 27.95 12.91 1.78
N VAL A 230 28.20 13.25 3.05
CA VAL A 230 28.11 14.62 3.55
C VAL A 230 29.47 15.31 3.53
N ASP A 231 29.49 16.59 3.15
CA ASP A 231 30.64 17.47 3.36
C ASP A 231 30.40 18.37 4.59
N ALA A 232 31.19 18.12 5.64
CA ALA A 232 31.12 18.91 6.87
C ALA A 232 31.52 20.39 6.67
N ALA A 233 32.26 20.72 5.61
CA ALA A 233 32.64 22.11 5.32
C ALA A 233 31.45 22.94 4.79
N LEU A 234 30.39 22.31 4.28
CA LEU A 234 29.19 22.98 3.76
C LEU A 234 28.19 23.40 4.86
N HIS A 235 28.48 23.12 6.15
CA HIS A 235 27.58 23.42 7.27
C HIS A 235 27.37 24.92 7.60
N GLY A 236 28.11 25.84 6.97
CA GLY A 236 28.29 27.20 7.52
C GLY A 236 27.91 28.41 6.67
N ARG A 237 27.63 28.31 5.37
CA ARG A 237 27.27 29.50 4.58
C ARG A 237 25.77 29.70 4.50
N ALA A 238 25.24 30.54 5.39
CA ALA A 238 24.01 31.26 5.07
C ALA A 238 24.27 32.08 3.79
N PRO A 239 23.38 32.05 2.78
CA PRO A 239 23.53 32.92 1.63
C PRO A 239 23.58 34.38 2.09
N GLU A 240 24.53 35.16 1.57
CA GLU A 240 24.60 36.59 1.87
C GLU A 240 23.25 37.25 1.52
N PRO A 241 22.72 38.15 2.37
CA PRO A 241 21.49 38.86 2.08
C PRO A 241 21.64 39.64 0.76
N LEU A 242 20.72 39.42 -0.17
CA LEU A 242 20.61 40.22 -1.38
C LEU A 242 20.29 41.67 -0.98
N GLN A 243 21.28 42.55 -1.14
CA GLN A 243 21.06 44.00 -1.03
C GLN A 243 20.40 44.46 -2.32
N TRP A 244 19.15 44.88 -2.23
CA TRP A 244 18.46 45.55 -3.32
C TRP A 244 18.85 47.03 -3.26
N GLU A 245 19.70 47.48 -4.17
CA GLU A 245 19.95 48.92 -4.35
C GLU A 245 18.65 49.59 -4.82
N SER A 246 18.24 50.65 -4.10
CA SER A 246 17.03 51.44 -4.33
C SER A 246 17.25 52.56 -5.34
#